data_AF-A0A8S1NSS8-F1
#
_entry.id   AF-A0A8S1NSS8-F1
#
_cell.length_a   1.000
_cell.length_b   1.000
_cell.length_c   1.000
_cell.angle_alpha   90.00
_cell.angle_beta   90.00
_cell.angle_gamma   90.00
#
_symmetry.space_group_name_H-M   'P 1'
#
loop_
_entity.id
_entity.type
_entity.pdbx_description
1 polymer ?
#
loop_
_entity_poly.entity_id
_entity_poly.type
_entity_poly.pdbx_seq_one_letter_code
_entity_poly.pdbx_strand_id
1 'polypeptide(L)'
;MSIEEIKRQVEYYLSDKNLSQDEFFHKQISQSEEGYLQLQFILKCNKVKQMKITQEQLVEAIKTSTEVELSPDQTSVRRLNKKPLPELIITQTNKKVKTNTGDAVVVQQQQEEKAEEEVIDNPYHNFEPLIFTVKAPAGVAVNWTQITEALMKQHNISSPYVRYGKTEGNFALSKPRTPEENIIRLTSEGIKIGEHQLEIRVTNGEDLTQFWAHHGKHYETIIKRAKETFAHGGAGKGGNKKYEQRKQKKDIVFHNQKYRDISQLKNIFKTILARSENNTPLKEPYHSMLVSLLQYHDKKDQKLNGLKHFTVGQHPDHAETRCFFAVKEDGSSEDFSSLKCIKNLETSLGL
;
A
#
# COMPACT_ATOMS: atom_id res chain seq x y z
N MET A 1 1.82 10.39 31.48
CA MET A 1 2.93 11.18 30.91
C MET A 1 2.64 12.65 31.07
N SER A 2 3.67 13.47 31.18
CA SER A 2 3.57 14.89 31.50
C SER A 2 3.26 15.73 30.26
N ILE A 3 2.54 16.84 30.45
CA ILE A 3 2.28 17.86 29.43
C ILE A 3 3.59 18.35 28.79
N GLU A 4 4.68 18.34 29.57
CA GLU A 4 6.03 18.73 29.15
C GLU A 4 6.61 17.83 28.04
N GLU A 5 6.34 16.52 28.08
CA GLU A 5 6.81 15.57 27.05
C GLU A 5 6.06 15.76 25.73
N ILE A 6 4.77 16.10 25.79
CA ILE A 6 3.93 16.41 24.64
C ILE A 6 4.46 17.68 23.97
N LYS A 7 4.70 18.73 24.77
CA LYS A 7 5.26 20.01 24.32
C LYS A 7 6.57 19.81 23.57
N ARG A 8 7.55 19.13 24.19
CA ARG A 8 8.85 18.83 23.56
C ARG A 8 8.72 18.07 22.24
N GLN A 9 7.75 17.16 22.14
CA GLN A 9 7.54 16.40 20.91
C GLN A 9 6.98 17.26 19.78
N VAL A 10 6.09 18.22 20.08
CA VAL A 10 5.57 19.19 19.12
C VAL A 10 6.66 20.16 18.66
N GLU A 11 7.42 20.71 19.61
CA GLU A 11 8.56 21.61 19.34
C GLU A 11 9.59 20.91 18.44
N TYR A 12 9.88 19.63 18.69
CA TYR A 12 10.77 18.85 17.84
C TYR A 12 10.25 18.72 16.40
N TYR A 13 8.97 18.42 16.19
CA TYR A 13 8.40 18.29 14.84
C TYR A 13 8.51 19.57 14.02
N LEU A 14 8.37 20.73 14.68
CA LEU A 14 8.48 22.06 14.08
C LEU A 14 9.90 22.67 14.18
N SER A 15 10.89 21.89 14.63
CA SER A 15 12.29 22.34 14.73
C SER A 15 13.00 22.33 13.38
N ASP A 16 14.04 23.16 13.22
CA ASP A 16 14.83 23.19 11.98
C ASP A 16 15.47 21.83 11.65
N LYS A 17 15.87 21.09 12.69
CA LYS A 17 16.46 19.75 12.55
C LYS A 17 15.48 18.74 11.97
N ASN A 18 14.21 18.78 12.38
CA ASN A 18 13.21 17.87 11.83
C ASN A 18 12.75 18.35 10.45
N LEU A 19 12.41 19.63 10.30
CA LEU A 19 11.86 20.19 9.06
C LEU A 19 12.85 20.15 7.89
N SER A 20 14.16 20.15 8.13
CA SER A 20 15.16 19.95 7.07
C SER A 20 15.19 18.52 6.51
N GLN A 21 14.56 17.54 7.17
CA GLN A 21 14.56 16.12 6.78
C GLN A 21 13.15 15.58 6.53
N ASP A 22 12.15 16.14 7.21
CA ASP A 22 10.76 15.72 7.18
C ASP A 22 10.01 16.48 6.07
N GLU A 23 10.07 15.90 4.87
CA GLU A 23 9.38 16.41 3.67
C GLU A 23 7.88 16.63 3.91
N PHE A 24 7.25 15.79 4.73
CA PHE A 24 5.81 15.86 4.97
C PHE A 24 5.44 17.14 5.73
N PHE A 25 6.07 17.38 6.89
CA PHE A 25 5.76 18.59 7.66
C PHE A 25 6.26 19.86 6.99
N HIS A 26 7.43 19.81 6.35
CA HIS A 26 7.94 20.94 5.57
C HIS A 26 6.95 21.34 4.48
N LYS A 27 6.44 20.36 3.71
CA LYS A 27 5.43 20.61 2.68
C LYS A 27 4.13 21.15 3.25
N GLN A 28 3.58 20.55 4.31
CA GLN A 28 2.32 21.02 4.91
C GLN A 28 2.43 22.46 5.44
N ILE A 29 3.56 22.84 6.04
CA ILE A 29 3.78 24.21 6.53
C ILE A 29 3.99 25.17 5.36
N SER A 30 4.74 24.77 4.33
CA SER A 30 5.00 25.60 3.14
C SER A 30 3.73 25.90 2.31
N GLN A 31 2.73 25.02 2.38
CA GLN A 31 1.43 25.19 1.71
C GLN A 31 0.48 26.12 2.46
N SER A 32 0.77 26.45 3.71
CA SER A 32 0.00 27.42 4.48
C SER A 32 0.63 28.80 4.32
N GLU A 33 -0.11 29.76 3.78
CA GLU A 33 0.32 31.17 3.66
C GLU A 33 0.78 31.75 5.01
N GLU A 34 0.19 31.25 6.10
CA GLU A 34 0.48 31.66 7.47
C GLU A 34 1.44 30.72 8.22
N GLY A 35 1.91 29.65 7.57
CA GLY A 35 2.79 28.64 8.16
C GLY A 35 2.11 27.71 9.17
N TYR A 36 0.78 27.60 9.17
CA TYR A 36 0.03 26.75 10.09
C TYR A 36 -0.02 25.29 9.66
N LEU A 37 0.17 24.40 10.64
CA LEU A 37 0.02 22.96 10.55
C LEU A 37 -1.16 22.52 11.42
N GLN A 38 -2.15 21.83 10.83
CA GLN A 38 -3.30 21.36 11.59
C GLN A 38 -2.92 20.31 12.64
N LEU A 39 -3.46 20.43 13.86
CA LEU A 39 -3.16 19.54 15.00
C LEU A 39 -3.50 18.08 14.70
N GLN A 40 -4.46 17.82 13.80
CA GLN A 40 -4.78 16.47 13.35
C GLN A 40 -3.59 15.73 12.71
N PHE A 41 -2.62 16.43 12.12
CA PHE A 41 -1.43 15.80 11.57
C PHE A 41 -0.48 15.34 12.67
N ILE A 42 -0.33 16.14 13.73
CA ILE A 42 0.46 15.80 14.92
C ILE A 42 -0.15 14.59 15.65
N LEU A 43 -1.47 14.58 15.83
CA LEU A 43 -2.20 13.44 16.41
C LEU A 43 -2.04 12.15 15.60
N LYS A 44 -1.70 12.24 14.30
CA LYS A 44 -1.49 11.08 13.43
C LYS A 44 -0.05 10.53 13.48
N CYS A 45 0.89 11.20 14.12
CA CYS A 45 2.28 10.74 14.23
C CYS A 45 2.40 9.53 15.16
N ASN A 46 3.26 8.57 14.81
CA ASN A 46 3.40 7.30 15.57
C ASN A 46 3.76 7.52 17.04
N LYS A 47 4.66 8.48 17.35
CA LYS A 47 5.02 8.79 18.74
C LYS A 47 3.84 9.37 19.53
N VAL A 48 3.07 10.29 18.95
CA VAL A 48 1.91 10.91 19.60
C VAL A 48 0.74 9.92 19.72
N LYS A 49 0.52 9.08 18.70
CA LYS A 49 -0.46 7.99 18.72
C LYS A 49 -0.20 6.98 19.84
N GLN A 50 1.06 6.60 20.05
CA GLN A 50 1.44 5.67 21.11
C GLN A 50 1.18 6.24 22.51
N MET A 51 1.20 7.56 22.65
CA MET A 51 0.93 8.26 23.91
C MET A 51 -0.58 8.43 24.20
N LYS A 52 -1.47 8.07 23.25
CA LYS A 52 -2.95 8.16 23.39
C LYS A 52 -3.45 9.55 23.85
N ILE A 53 -2.83 10.61 23.34
CA ILE A 53 -3.10 12.01 23.70
C ILE A 53 -4.34 12.53 22.96
N THR A 54 -5.17 13.33 23.64
CA THR A 54 -6.31 14.02 23.03
C THR A 54 -5.94 15.41 22.49
N GLN A 55 -6.77 15.99 21.63
CA GLN A 55 -6.50 17.33 21.07
C GLN A 55 -6.42 18.40 22.18
N GLU A 56 -7.22 18.27 23.24
CA GLU A 56 -7.26 19.21 24.36
C GLU A 56 -5.94 19.19 25.13
N GLN A 57 -5.37 18.00 25.37
CA GLN A 57 -4.07 17.85 26.02
C GLN A 57 -2.93 18.38 25.15
N LEU A 58 -3.04 18.23 23.84
CA LEU A 58 -2.09 18.77 22.87
C LEU A 58 -2.11 20.31 22.85
N VAL A 59 -3.30 20.89 22.82
CA VAL A 59 -3.52 22.34 22.92
C VAL A 59 -2.94 22.89 24.22
N GLU A 60 -3.23 22.25 25.36
CA GLU A 60 -2.72 22.69 26.67
C GLU A 60 -1.20 22.65 26.74
N ALA A 61 -0.58 21.62 26.15
CA ALA A 61 0.88 21.54 26.06
C ALA A 61 1.50 22.67 25.23
N ILE A 62 0.85 23.04 24.11
CA ILE A 62 1.37 24.06 23.18
C ILE A 62 1.24 25.47 23.76
N LYS A 63 0.21 25.79 24.55
CA LYS A 63 0.00 27.12 25.14
C LYS A 63 1.20 27.64 25.95
N THR A 64 2.00 26.73 26.51
CA THR A 64 3.17 27.07 27.34
C THR A 64 4.50 27.00 26.58
N SER A 65 4.47 26.75 25.26
CA SER A 65 5.68 26.67 24.44
C SER A 65 6.22 28.06 24.08
N THR A 66 7.55 28.15 23.98
CA THR A 66 8.27 29.34 23.52
C THR A 66 8.74 29.22 22.06
N GLU A 67 8.47 28.09 21.39
CA GLU A 67 8.96 27.81 20.04
C GLU A 67 7.82 27.71 19.00
N VAL A 68 6.59 27.46 19.47
CA VAL A 68 5.41 27.27 18.63
C VAL A 68 4.20 28.02 19.20
N GLU A 69 3.27 28.40 18.33
CA GLU A 69 2.05 29.11 18.70
C GLU A 69 0.81 28.50 18.04
N LEU A 70 -0.33 28.54 18.74
CA LEU A 70 -1.62 28.05 18.25
C LEU A 70 -2.30 29.08 17.34
N SER A 71 -3.14 28.59 16.43
CA SER A 71 -4.09 29.43 15.72
C SER A 71 -5.19 29.96 16.66
N PRO A 72 -5.89 31.06 16.32
CA PRO A 72 -6.95 31.61 17.16
C PRO A 72 -8.08 30.62 17.48
N ASP A 73 -8.38 29.71 16.55
CA ASP A 73 -9.37 28.64 16.69
C ASP A 73 -8.82 27.37 17.39
N GLN A 74 -7.53 27.36 17.77
CA GLN A 74 -6.83 26.26 18.45
C GLN A 74 -6.88 24.93 17.68
N THR A 75 -7.06 24.96 16.36
CA THR A 75 -7.08 23.76 15.50
C THR A 75 -5.74 23.50 14.81
N SER A 76 -4.84 24.49 14.80
CA SER A 76 -3.56 24.45 14.11
C SER A 76 -2.44 25.05 14.98
N VAL A 77 -1.19 24.71 14.63
CA VAL A 77 0.02 25.20 15.29
C VAL A 77 1.02 25.66 14.24
N ARG A 78 1.77 26.71 14.51
CA ARG A 78 2.89 27.16 13.67
C ARG A 78 4.12 27.46 14.49
N ARG A 79 5.23 27.69 13.80
CA ARG A 79 6.48 28.17 14.40
C ARG A 79 6.27 29.59 14.93
N LEU A 80 6.79 29.88 16.12
CA LEU A 80 6.68 31.21 16.72
C LEU A 80 7.20 32.29 15.74
N ASN A 81 6.51 33.43 15.68
CA ASN A 81 6.86 34.57 14.83
C ASN A 81 6.97 34.25 13.32
N LYS A 82 6.25 33.23 12.85
CA LYS A 82 6.33 32.78 11.44
C LYS A 82 7.78 32.48 11.00
N LYS A 83 8.59 31.90 11.89
CA LYS A 83 10.00 31.57 11.60
C LYS A 83 10.10 30.78 10.28
N PRO A 84 10.99 31.18 9.34
CA PRO A 84 11.07 30.58 8.01
C PRO A 84 11.47 29.10 8.08
N LEU A 85 11.02 28.30 7.12
CA LEU A 85 11.38 26.89 7.02
C LEU A 85 12.88 26.70 6.69
N PRO A 86 13.55 25.69 7.25
CA PRO A 86 14.90 25.33 6.85
C PRO A 86 14.93 24.73 5.43
N GLU A 87 16.09 24.70 4.79
CA GLU A 87 16.27 24.01 3.51
C GLU A 87 16.12 22.48 3.68
N LEU A 88 15.43 21.84 2.72
CA LEU A 88 15.27 20.39 2.70
C LEU A 88 16.56 19.71 2.23
N ILE A 89 17.14 18.90 3.10
CA ILE A 89 18.27 18.03 2.78
C ILE A 89 17.71 16.77 2.12
N ILE A 90 17.56 16.82 0.78
CA ILE A 90 17.21 15.64 -0.01
C ILE A 90 18.41 14.69 -0.01
N THR A 91 18.49 13.81 0.99
CA THR A 91 19.43 12.69 0.95
C THR A 91 18.92 11.72 -0.10
N GLN A 92 19.55 11.76 -1.28
CA GLN A 92 19.36 10.76 -2.32
C GLN A 92 19.71 9.38 -1.74
N THR A 93 18.71 8.64 -1.26
CA THR A 93 18.89 7.22 -0.99
C THR A 93 19.03 6.53 -2.35
N ASN A 94 20.27 6.17 -2.68
CA ASN A 94 20.71 5.55 -3.94
C ASN A 94 19.74 4.48 -4.46
N LYS A 95 18.87 4.86 -5.41
CA LYS A 95 18.36 3.92 -6.42
C LYS A 95 19.42 3.80 -7.51
N LYS A 96 20.19 2.71 -7.49
CA LYS A 96 21.07 2.32 -8.59
C LYS A 96 20.24 2.11 -9.86
N VAL A 97 20.20 3.13 -10.71
CA VAL A 97 19.82 3.01 -12.11
C VAL A 97 21.13 2.82 -12.88
N LYS A 98 21.30 1.64 -13.50
CA LYS A 98 22.34 1.43 -14.50
C LYS A 98 21.80 1.97 -15.82
N THR A 99 22.41 3.03 -16.34
CA THR A 99 22.31 3.43 -17.74
C THR A 99 23.69 3.37 -18.36
N ASN A 100 23.82 2.56 -19.41
CA ASN A 100 24.96 2.59 -20.32
C ASN A 100 24.70 3.72 -21.31
N THR A 101 25.47 4.81 -21.21
CA THR A 101 26.08 5.59 -22.30
C THR A 101 26.59 6.89 -21.70
N GLY A 102 27.91 7.07 -21.75
CA GLY A 102 28.53 8.35 -21.42
C GLY A 102 28.17 9.37 -22.50
N ASP A 103 27.70 10.53 -22.07
CA ASP A 103 28.44 11.76 -22.27
C ASP A 103 27.83 12.85 -21.39
N ALA A 104 28.72 13.55 -20.68
CA ALA A 104 28.37 14.66 -19.83
C ALA A 104 28.12 15.90 -20.68
N VAL A 105 26.90 16.44 -20.64
CA VAL A 105 26.65 17.83 -21.02
C VAL A 105 26.02 18.52 -19.82
N VAL A 106 26.82 19.39 -19.21
CA VAL A 106 26.38 20.39 -18.24
C VAL A 106 25.53 21.40 -19.00
N VAL A 107 24.23 21.44 -18.69
CA VAL A 107 23.37 22.58 -19.07
C VAL A 107 22.95 23.26 -17.78
N GLN A 108 23.65 24.34 -17.46
CA GLN A 108 23.12 25.39 -16.60
C GLN A 108 22.00 26.09 -17.36
N GLN A 109 20.78 26.06 -16.83
CA GLN A 109 19.77 27.05 -17.18
C GLN A 109 19.19 27.60 -15.88
N GLN A 110 19.69 28.77 -15.51
CA GLN A 110 18.91 29.77 -14.79
C GLN A 110 17.97 30.40 -15.81
N GLN A 111 16.67 30.36 -15.57
CA GLN A 111 15.80 31.49 -15.85
C GLN A 111 14.48 31.34 -15.08
N GLU A 112 14.09 32.47 -14.51
CA GLU A 112 12.90 32.70 -13.72
C GLU A 112 11.65 32.51 -14.60
N GLU A 113 10.84 31.50 -14.29
CA GLU A 113 9.42 31.49 -14.63
C GLU A 113 8.64 31.37 -13.32
N LYS A 114 7.69 32.28 -13.11
CA LYS A 114 6.66 32.18 -12.08
C LYS A 114 6.12 30.75 -12.08
N ALA A 115 6.31 30.02 -10.98
CA ALA A 115 5.64 28.75 -10.78
C ALA A 115 4.13 29.02 -10.76
N GLU A 116 3.47 28.81 -11.90
CA GLU A 116 2.06 28.43 -11.89
C GLU A 116 1.95 27.24 -10.94
N GLU A 117 1.14 27.38 -9.90
CA GLU A 117 0.77 26.25 -9.06
C GLU A 117 0.36 25.10 -9.98
N GLU A 118 1.12 23.99 -10.01
CA GLU A 118 0.60 22.75 -10.56
C GLU A 118 -0.57 22.34 -9.65
N VAL A 119 -1.76 22.83 -9.99
CA VAL A 119 -3.02 22.29 -9.52
C VAL A 119 -3.00 20.84 -9.98
N ILE A 120 -2.66 19.92 -9.08
CA ILE A 120 -2.78 18.49 -9.36
C ILE A 120 -4.26 18.25 -9.68
N ASP A 121 -4.61 18.17 -10.97
CA ASP A 121 -5.98 18.02 -11.44
C ASP A 121 -6.59 16.79 -10.77
N ASN A 122 -7.45 17.03 -9.77
CA ASN A 122 -8.06 15.96 -9.00
C ASN A 122 -9.11 15.29 -9.89
N PRO A 123 -8.90 14.06 -10.40
CA PRO A 123 -9.80 13.41 -11.35
C PRO A 123 -11.17 13.09 -10.72
N TYR A 124 -11.31 13.26 -9.40
CA TYR A 124 -12.54 13.08 -8.65
C TYR A 124 -13.24 14.38 -8.22
N HIS A 125 -12.65 15.55 -8.51
CA HIS A 125 -13.32 16.84 -8.35
C HIS A 125 -14.51 16.91 -9.32
N ASN A 126 -15.69 17.34 -8.86
CA ASN A 126 -16.95 17.35 -9.62
C ASN A 126 -17.25 16.05 -10.38
N PHE A 127 -16.97 14.89 -9.75
CA PHE A 127 -17.25 13.59 -10.36
C PHE A 127 -18.77 13.33 -10.42
N GLU A 128 -19.36 13.56 -11.59
CA GLU A 128 -20.73 13.12 -11.91
C GLU A 128 -20.68 11.76 -12.63
N PRO A 129 -21.46 10.75 -12.19
CA PRO A 129 -21.43 9.43 -12.79
C PRO A 129 -21.97 9.42 -14.23
N LEU A 130 -21.15 8.96 -15.16
CA LEU A 130 -21.59 8.42 -16.45
C LEU A 130 -21.41 6.90 -16.41
N ILE A 131 -22.53 6.16 -16.35
CA ILE A 131 -22.50 4.70 -16.21
C ILE A 131 -22.56 4.05 -17.59
N PHE A 132 -21.71 3.05 -17.79
CA PHE A 132 -21.69 2.21 -18.98
C PHE A 132 -21.99 0.77 -18.58
N THR A 133 -22.74 0.08 -19.44
CA THR A 133 -22.93 -1.37 -19.37
C THR A 133 -21.93 -2.01 -20.33
N VAL A 134 -21.23 -3.02 -19.85
CA VAL A 134 -20.33 -3.86 -20.65
C VAL A 134 -20.87 -5.29 -20.67
N LYS A 135 -20.96 -5.89 -21.85
CA LYS A 135 -21.55 -7.23 -22.04
C LYS A 135 -20.60 -8.11 -22.84
N ALA A 136 -20.39 -9.34 -22.37
CA ALA A 136 -19.59 -10.32 -23.09
C ALA A 136 -20.48 -11.24 -23.91
N PRO A 137 -19.94 -11.84 -24.98
CA PRO A 137 -20.62 -12.90 -25.72
C PRO A 137 -20.98 -14.07 -24.79
N ALA A 138 -22.04 -14.80 -25.14
CA ALA A 138 -22.51 -15.92 -24.33
C ALA A 138 -21.41 -16.97 -24.11
N GLY A 139 -21.24 -17.42 -22.87
CA GLY A 139 -20.24 -18.42 -22.49
C GLY A 139 -18.82 -17.89 -22.29
N VAL A 140 -18.56 -16.60 -22.53
CA VAL A 140 -17.24 -15.99 -22.32
C VAL A 140 -17.10 -15.56 -20.87
N ALA A 141 -16.17 -16.19 -20.15
CA ALA A 141 -15.82 -15.79 -18.78
C ALA A 141 -14.87 -14.59 -18.79
N VAL A 142 -15.35 -13.44 -18.34
CA VAL A 142 -14.56 -12.21 -18.20
C VAL A 142 -14.55 -11.77 -16.74
N ASN A 143 -13.43 -11.20 -16.29
CA ASN A 143 -13.36 -10.54 -14.99
C ASN A 143 -13.16 -9.02 -15.12
N TRP A 144 -13.51 -8.30 -14.07
CA TRP A 144 -13.43 -6.83 -14.02
C TRP A 144 -12.00 -6.30 -14.26
N THR A 145 -10.96 -7.05 -13.89
CA THR A 145 -9.56 -6.64 -14.07
C THR A 145 -9.17 -6.62 -15.55
N GLN A 146 -9.63 -7.60 -16.33
CA GLN A 146 -9.42 -7.63 -17.78
C GLN A 146 -10.13 -6.46 -18.48
N ILE A 147 -11.33 -6.09 -18.01
CA ILE A 147 -12.07 -4.93 -18.52
C ILE A 147 -11.32 -3.63 -18.21
N THR A 148 -10.84 -3.45 -16.98
CA THR A 148 -10.02 -2.29 -16.61
C THR A 148 -8.76 -2.18 -17.48
N GLU A 149 -8.08 -3.29 -17.71
CA GLU A 149 -6.87 -3.32 -18.53
C GLU A 149 -7.15 -3.01 -20.00
N ALA A 150 -8.25 -3.54 -20.55
CA ALA A 150 -8.65 -3.28 -21.92
C ALA A 150 -9.05 -1.80 -22.12
N LEU A 151 -9.84 -1.21 -21.22
CA LEU A 151 -10.19 0.23 -21.26
C LEU A 151 -8.95 1.13 -21.27
N MET A 152 -7.95 0.80 -20.46
CA MET A 152 -6.68 1.55 -20.41
C MET A 152 -5.86 1.35 -21.69
N LYS A 153 -5.65 0.12 -22.15
CA LYS A 153 -4.77 -0.16 -23.29
C LYS A 153 -5.35 0.27 -24.64
N GLN A 154 -6.66 0.12 -24.81
CA GLN A 154 -7.33 0.33 -26.11
C GLN A 154 -7.88 1.75 -26.23
N HIS A 155 -8.32 2.36 -25.13
CA HIS A 155 -8.95 3.68 -25.16
C HIS A 155 -8.27 4.73 -24.27
N ASN A 156 -7.23 4.37 -23.51
CA ASN A 156 -6.57 5.25 -22.54
C ASN A 156 -7.55 5.77 -21.46
N ILE A 157 -8.49 4.91 -21.02
CA ILE A 157 -9.54 5.28 -20.07
C ILE A 157 -9.34 4.57 -18.73
N SER A 158 -9.20 5.36 -17.67
CA SER A 158 -9.14 4.89 -16.29
C SER A 158 -10.50 5.05 -15.62
N SER A 159 -11.18 3.92 -15.39
CA SER A 159 -12.45 3.91 -14.67
C SER A 159 -12.23 3.66 -13.17
N PRO A 160 -12.70 4.54 -12.27
CA PRO A 160 -12.61 4.33 -10.83
C PRO A 160 -13.56 3.24 -10.30
N TYR A 161 -14.56 2.86 -11.10
CA TYR A 161 -15.49 1.77 -10.77
C TYR A 161 -15.58 0.81 -11.95
N VAL A 162 -15.29 -0.47 -11.71
CA VAL A 162 -15.56 -1.55 -12.66
C VAL A 162 -16.08 -2.74 -11.88
N ARG A 163 -17.24 -3.25 -12.29
CA ARG A 163 -17.81 -4.48 -11.74
C ARG A 163 -18.33 -5.33 -12.87
N TYR A 164 -18.12 -6.63 -12.76
CA TYR A 164 -18.57 -7.57 -13.77
C TYR A 164 -19.13 -8.82 -13.12
N GLY A 165 -20.33 -9.21 -13.56
CA GLY A 165 -21.03 -10.42 -13.15
C GLY A 165 -20.68 -11.60 -14.06
N LYS A 166 -21.67 -12.46 -14.35
CA LYS A 166 -21.47 -13.63 -15.22
C LYS A 166 -21.49 -13.29 -16.71
N THR A 167 -22.32 -12.34 -17.12
CA THR A 167 -22.59 -12.03 -18.54
C THR A 167 -22.53 -10.54 -18.85
N GLU A 168 -22.67 -9.70 -17.83
CA GLU A 168 -22.67 -8.25 -17.95
C GLU A 168 -22.13 -7.60 -16.68
N GLY A 169 -21.81 -6.32 -16.81
CA GLY A 169 -21.33 -5.51 -15.72
C GLY A 169 -21.42 -4.03 -16.03
N ASN A 170 -20.90 -3.22 -15.12
CA ASN A 170 -20.91 -1.77 -15.26
C ASN A 170 -19.54 -1.18 -14.94
N PHE A 171 -19.22 -0.10 -15.62
CA PHE A 171 -18.14 0.81 -15.24
C PHE A 171 -18.63 2.25 -15.23
N ALA A 172 -17.95 3.14 -14.51
CA ALA A 172 -18.38 4.53 -14.35
C ALA A 172 -17.25 5.50 -14.65
N LEU A 173 -17.52 6.48 -15.52
CA LEU A 173 -16.60 7.58 -15.82
C LEU A 173 -17.17 8.90 -15.28
N SER A 174 -16.33 9.92 -15.21
CA SER A 174 -16.78 11.27 -14.86
C SER A 174 -17.39 11.93 -16.09
N LYS A 175 -18.68 12.24 -16.06
CA LYS A 175 -19.39 12.88 -17.18
C LYS A 175 -18.71 14.19 -17.63
N PRO A 176 -18.33 15.15 -16.75
CA PRO A 176 -17.64 16.37 -17.15
C PRO A 176 -16.25 16.15 -17.76
N ARG A 177 -15.62 15.00 -17.51
CA ARG A 177 -14.26 14.68 -17.99
C ARG A 177 -14.25 13.59 -19.07
N THR A 178 -15.40 13.19 -19.58
CA THR A 178 -15.50 12.18 -20.65
C THR A 178 -15.99 12.87 -21.92
N PRO A 179 -15.07 13.27 -22.84
CA PRO A 179 -15.43 13.82 -24.13
C PRO A 179 -16.41 12.93 -24.91
N GLU A 180 -17.30 13.53 -25.68
CA GLU A 180 -18.31 12.82 -26.46
C GLU A 180 -17.68 11.83 -27.46
N GLU A 181 -16.53 12.19 -28.05
CA GLU A 181 -15.71 11.30 -28.88
C GLU A 181 -15.34 9.99 -28.17
N ASN A 182 -15.04 10.04 -26.87
CA ASN A 182 -14.71 8.85 -26.09
C ASN A 182 -15.94 8.00 -25.82
N ILE A 183 -17.09 8.63 -25.63
CA ILE A 183 -18.38 7.92 -25.49
C ILE A 183 -18.69 7.19 -26.79
N ILE A 184 -18.64 7.89 -27.93
CA ILE A 184 -18.90 7.32 -29.26
C ILE A 184 -17.91 6.19 -29.57
N ARG A 185 -16.62 6.41 -29.34
CA ARG A 185 -15.59 5.40 -29.57
C ARG A 185 -15.83 4.15 -28.72
N LEU A 186 -16.11 4.30 -27.43
CA LEU A 186 -16.42 3.17 -26.56
C LEU A 186 -17.66 2.40 -27.00
N THR A 187 -18.74 3.09 -27.38
CA THR A 187 -20.00 2.44 -27.75
C THR A 187 -20.01 1.84 -29.16
N SER A 188 -19.17 2.35 -30.06
CA SER A 188 -19.02 1.82 -31.42
C SER A 188 -17.99 0.69 -31.49
N GLU A 189 -16.84 0.85 -30.83
CA GLU A 189 -15.75 -0.11 -30.90
C GLU A 189 -15.85 -1.19 -29.82
N GLY A 190 -16.40 -0.88 -28.63
CA GLY A 190 -16.39 -1.81 -27.50
C GLY A 190 -14.98 -2.05 -26.95
N ILE A 191 -14.70 -3.23 -26.40
CA ILE A 191 -13.34 -3.62 -25.98
C ILE A 191 -13.04 -5.08 -26.33
N LYS A 192 -11.78 -5.38 -26.70
CA LYS A 192 -11.33 -6.76 -26.99
C LYS A 192 -10.65 -7.40 -25.77
N ILE A 193 -11.06 -8.61 -25.39
CA ILE A 193 -10.42 -9.42 -24.34
C ILE A 193 -10.13 -10.82 -24.89
N GLY A 194 -8.85 -11.14 -25.07
CA GLY A 194 -8.46 -12.35 -25.82
C GLY A 194 -8.92 -12.23 -27.27
N GLU A 195 -9.67 -13.22 -27.75
CA GLU A 195 -10.29 -13.20 -29.09
C GLU A 195 -11.72 -12.62 -29.08
N HIS A 196 -12.26 -12.28 -27.91
CA HIS A 196 -13.66 -11.91 -27.77
C HIS A 196 -13.86 -10.39 -27.76
N GLN A 197 -14.83 -9.92 -28.54
CA GLN A 197 -15.28 -8.53 -28.52
C GLN A 197 -16.39 -8.37 -27.49
N LEU A 198 -16.24 -7.42 -26.58
CA LEU A 198 -17.27 -7.04 -25.62
C LEU A 198 -17.95 -5.75 -26.07
N GLU A 199 -19.27 -5.74 -25.98
CA GLU A 199 -20.09 -4.59 -26.31
C GLU A 199 -20.16 -3.63 -25.12
N ILE A 200 -20.10 -2.33 -25.41
CA ILE A 200 -20.25 -1.27 -24.42
C ILE A 200 -21.40 -0.37 -24.85
N ARG A 201 -22.28 0.00 -23.91
CA ARG A 201 -23.33 1.00 -24.12
C ARG A 201 -23.42 1.93 -22.92
N VAL A 202 -23.91 3.15 -23.14
CA VAL A 202 -24.28 4.03 -22.03
C VAL A 202 -25.51 3.44 -21.33
N THR A 203 -25.46 3.30 -20.00
CA THR A 203 -26.56 2.80 -19.18
C THR A 203 -27.56 3.92 -18.96
N ASN A 204 -28.80 3.74 -19.43
CA ASN A 204 -29.87 4.74 -19.36
C ASN A 204 -31.20 4.09 -18.95
N GLY A 205 -32.19 4.92 -18.61
CA GLY A 205 -33.56 4.45 -18.35
C GLY A 205 -33.65 3.46 -17.19
N GLU A 206 -34.37 2.36 -17.41
CA GLU A 206 -34.61 1.34 -16.38
C GLU A 206 -33.31 0.67 -15.89
N ASP A 207 -32.37 0.37 -16.79
CA ASP A 207 -31.08 -0.22 -16.42
C ASP A 207 -30.29 0.68 -15.47
N LEU A 208 -30.37 2.01 -15.66
CA LEU A 208 -29.70 2.97 -14.78
C LEU A 208 -30.34 2.96 -13.39
N THR A 209 -31.68 2.89 -13.32
CA THR A 209 -32.41 2.75 -12.06
C THR A 209 -32.04 1.46 -11.34
N GLN A 210 -31.95 0.33 -12.05
CA GLN A 210 -31.53 -0.95 -11.50
C GLN A 210 -30.09 -0.92 -11.00
N PHE A 211 -29.18 -0.27 -11.72
CA PHE A 211 -27.81 -0.04 -11.27
C PHE A 211 -27.79 0.69 -9.92
N TRP A 212 -28.53 1.77 -9.77
CA TRP A 212 -28.57 2.51 -8.51
C TRP A 212 -29.16 1.67 -7.37
N ALA A 213 -30.22 0.91 -7.63
CA ALA A 213 -30.85 0.03 -6.65
C ALA A 213 -29.90 -1.08 -6.15
N HIS A 214 -29.18 -1.74 -7.05
CA HIS A 214 -28.37 -2.93 -6.72
C HIS A 214 -26.89 -2.60 -6.43
N HIS A 215 -26.37 -1.53 -7.01
CA HIS A 215 -24.94 -1.22 -7.02
C HIS A 215 -24.58 0.18 -6.54
N GLY A 216 -25.57 1.07 -6.31
CA GLY A 216 -25.36 2.45 -5.88
C GLY A 216 -24.52 2.59 -4.62
N LYS A 217 -24.90 1.90 -3.52
CA LYS A 217 -24.14 1.94 -2.25
C LYS A 217 -22.68 1.51 -2.41
N HIS A 218 -22.44 0.50 -3.25
CA HIS A 218 -21.09 0.01 -3.51
C HIS A 218 -20.29 1.01 -4.33
N TYR A 219 -20.90 1.57 -5.38
CA TYR A 219 -20.33 2.64 -6.18
C TYR A 219 -19.95 3.85 -5.32
N GLU A 220 -20.86 4.37 -4.49
CA GLU A 220 -20.61 5.51 -3.60
C GLU A 220 -19.44 5.27 -2.66
N THR A 221 -19.36 4.06 -2.09
CA THR A 221 -18.24 3.67 -1.21
C THR A 221 -16.90 3.70 -1.94
N ILE A 222 -16.85 3.20 -3.18
CA ILE A 222 -15.63 3.18 -4.00
C ILE A 222 -15.21 4.61 -4.36
N ILE A 223 -16.14 5.44 -4.83
CA ILE A 223 -15.84 6.83 -5.20
C ILE A 223 -15.43 7.67 -3.99
N LYS A 224 -16.10 7.50 -2.83
CA LYS A 224 -15.73 8.17 -1.58
C LYS A 224 -14.28 7.83 -1.18
N ARG A 225 -13.92 6.54 -1.19
CA ARG A 225 -12.54 6.10 -0.90
C ARG A 225 -11.54 6.64 -1.91
N ALA A 226 -11.90 6.70 -3.19
CA ALA A 226 -11.01 7.23 -4.23
C ALA A 226 -10.74 8.74 -4.03
N LYS A 227 -11.78 9.52 -3.70
CA LYS A 227 -11.69 10.93 -3.32
C LYS A 227 -10.80 11.14 -2.09
N GLU A 228 -11.05 10.38 -1.01
CA GLU A 228 -10.26 10.44 0.23
C GLU A 228 -8.78 10.06 0.00
N THR A 229 -8.53 9.02 -0.80
CA THR A 229 -7.17 8.58 -1.12
C THR A 229 -6.39 9.67 -1.88
N PHE A 230 -7.05 10.36 -2.82
CA PHE A 230 -6.44 11.45 -3.57
C PHE A 230 -6.17 12.68 -2.69
N ALA A 231 -7.14 13.06 -1.84
CA ALA A 231 -7.03 14.20 -0.94
C ALA A 231 -5.90 14.06 0.11
N HIS A 232 -5.54 12.84 0.49
CA HIS A 232 -4.45 12.57 1.45
C HIS A 232 -3.06 12.46 0.80
N GLY A 233 -2.83 13.11 -0.35
CA GLY A 233 -1.55 13.07 -1.07
C GLY A 233 -1.24 11.72 -1.74
N GLY A 234 -2.22 10.82 -1.78
CA GLY A 234 -2.16 9.61 -2.57
C GLY A 234 -2.49 9.92 -4.02
N ALA A 235 -1.54 10.50 -4.76
CA ALA A 235 -1.66 10.60 -6.21
C ALA A 235 -2.12 9.25 -6.80
N GLY A 236 -3.35 9.19 -7.32
CA GLY A 236 -3.87 8.17 -8.23
C GLY A 236 -3.60 6.69 -7.91
N LYS A 237 -3.53 6.25 -6.64
CA LYS A 237 -3.15 4.86 -6.28
C LYS A 237 -4.30 3.99 -5.74
N GLY A 238 -5.55 4.33 -6.07
CA GLY A 238 -6.74 3.57 -5.68
C GLY A 238 -6.98 2.27 -6.48
N GLY A 239 -6.47 2.16 -7.72
CA GLY A 239 -6.60 0.94 -8.54
C GLY A 239 -5.29 0.17 -8.71
N ASN A 240 -4.14 0.84 -8.75
CA ASN A 240 -2.90 0.24 -9.25
C ASN A 240 -1.88 -0.21 -8.22
N LYS A 241 -1.90 0.23 -6.96
CA LYS A 241 -0.88 -0.25 -5.98
C LYS A 241 -1.01 -1.74 -5.68
N LYS A 242 -2.24 -2.27 -5.59
CA LYS A 242 -2.47 -3.73 -5.47
C LYS A 242 -2.17 -4.49 -6.77
N TYR A 243 -2.33 -3.87 -7.94
CA TYR A 243 -2.08 -4.49 -9.25
C TYR A 243 -0.58 -4.51 -9.60
N GLU A 244 0.17 -3.43 -9.35
CA GLU A 244 1.63 -3.38 -9.50
C GLU A 244 2.35 -4.20 -8.43
N GLN A 245 1.88 -4.23 -7.17
CA GLN A 245 2.39 -5.17 -6.17
C GLN A 245 2.06 -6.63 -6.52
N ARG A 246 0.97 -6.89 -7.25
CA ARG A 246 0.69 -8.23 -7.82
C ARG A 246 1.62 -8.56 -8.99
N LYS A 247 2.03 -7.57 -9.79
CA LYS A 247 2.96 -7.71 -10.91
C LYS A 247 4.41 -7.95 -10.49
N GLN A 248 4.77 -7.60 -9.25
CA GLN A 248 6.09 -7.89 -8.64
C GLN A 248 6.14 -9.14 -7.76
N LYS A 249 5.05 -9.89 -7.61
CA LYS A 249 5.12 -11.20 -6.95
C LYS A 249 5.77 -12.19 -7.91
N LYS A 250 7.10 -12.26 -7.86
CA LYS A 250 7.85 -13.31 -8.55
C LYS A 250 7.39 -14.65 -7.98
N ASP A 251 7.03 -15.57 -8.87
CA ASP A 251 6.80 -16.95 -8.47
C ASP A 251 8.04 -17.46 -7.73
N ILE A 252 7.84 -18.00 -6.53
CA ILE A 252 8.90 -18.57 -5.70
C ILE A 252 8.90 -20.06 -5.95
N VAL A 253 10.04 -20.59 -6.40
CA VAL A 253 10.26 -22.04 -6.39
C VAL A 253 10.86 -22.41 -5.05
N PHE A 254 10.17 -23.26 -4.30
CA PHE A 254 10.66 -23.79 -3.02
C PHE A 254 10.28 -25.28 -2.93
N HIS A 255 11.23 -26.13 -2.51
CA HIS A 255 11.02 -27.58 -2.40
C HIS A 255 10.33 -28.20 -3.64
N ASN A 256 10.87 -27.91 -4.83
CA ASN A 256 10.34 -28.36 -6.13
C ASN A 256 8.88 -27.99 -6.43
N GLN A 257 8.31 -27.03 -5.69
CA GLN A 257 6.97 -26.49 -5.91
C GLN A 257 7.03 -24.98 -6.20
N LYS A 258 6.11 -24.52 -7.06
CA LYS A 258 5.94 -23.10 -7.38
C LYS A 258 4.88 -22.48 -6.48
N TYR A 259 5.19 -21.34 -5.90
CA TYR A 259 4.30 -20.53 -5.07
C TYR A 259 4.17 -19.14 -5.67
N ARG A 260 2.96 -18.57 -5.62
CA ARG A 260 2.69 -17.24 -6.18
C ARG A 260 3.46 -16.13 -5.45
N ASP A 261 3.67 -16.28 -4.15
CA ASP A 261 4.39 -15.32 -3.32
C ASP A 261 4.83 -15.92 -1.99
N ILE A 262 5.70 -15.19 -1.27
CA ILE A 262 6.25 -15.58 0.03
C ILE A 262 5.15 -15.75 1.11
N SER A 263 3.98 -15.14 0.95
CA SER A 263 2.89 -15.26 1.92
C SER A 263 2.25 -16.64 1.87
N GLN A 264 2.21 -17.29 0.70
CA GLN A 264 1.78 -18.69 0.60
C GLN A 264 2.68 -19.61 1.41
N LEU A 265 4.01 -19.44 1.32
CA LEU A 265 4.97 -20.16 2.15
C LEU A 265 4.77 -19.88 3.64
N LYS A 266 4.64 -18.60 4.04
CA LYS A 266 4.35 -18.21 5.44
C LYS A 266 3.09 -18.90 5.97
N ASN A 267 2.03 -19.00 5.16
CA ASN A 267 0.76 -19.62 5.54
C ASN A 267 0.84 -21.15 5.65
N ILE A 268 1.62 -21.82 4.81
CA ILE A 268 1.83 -23.27 4.90
C ILE A 268 2.49 -23.61 6.24
N PHE A 269 3.63 -22.98 6.57
CA PHE A 269 4.33 -23.28 7.81
C PHE A 269 3.55 -22.87 9.07
N LYS A 270 2.77 -21.79 9.01
CA LYS A 270 1.81 -21.44 10.08
C LYS A 270 0.74 -22.52 10.27
N THR A 271 0.23 -23.07 9.17
CA THR A 271 -0.81 -24.11 9.20
C THR A 271 -0.26 -25.42 9.76
N ILE A 272 0.99 -25.79 9.42
CA ILE A 272 1.67 -26.94 10.03
C ILE A 272 1.81 -26.71 11.54
N LEU A 273 2.34 -25.56 11.97
CA LEU A 273 2.45 -25.23 13.40
C LEU A 273 1.11 -25.26 14.14
N ALA A 274 0.01 -24.84 13.50
CA ALA A 274 -1.31 -24.80 14.12
C ALA A 274 -1.97 -26.19 14.21
N ARG A 275 -1.83 -27.01 13.16
CA ARG A 275 -2.58 -28.27 13.01
C ARG A 275 -1.82 -29.53 13.46
N SER A 276 -0.50 -29.47 13.56
CA SER A 276 0.28 -30.61 14.04
C SER A 276 0.03 -30.85 15.52
N GLU A 277 0.11 -32.10 15.95
CA GLU A 277 0.11 -32.46 17.37
C GLU A 277 1.48 -32.16 17.99
N ASN A 278 1.50 -31.84 19.29
CA ASN A 278 2.75 -31.55 19.98
C ASN A 278 3.63 -32.80 20.11
N ASN A 279 4.94 -32.64 19.96
CA ASN A 279 5.96 -33.67 20.15
C ASN A 279 5.79 -34.92 19.26
N THR A 280 4.97 -34.84 18.21
CA THR A 280 4.75 -35.93 17.27
C THR A 280 5.60 -35.72 16.01
N PRO A 281 6.32 -36.75 15.51
CA PRO A 281 7.11 -36.63 14.29
C PRO A 281 6.27 -36.16 13.10
N LEU A 282 6.73 -35.11 12.44
CA LEU A 282 6.11 -34.59 11.22
C LEU A 282 6.38 -35.55 10.07
N LYS A 283 5.30 -35.95 9.39
CA LYS A 283 5.35 -36.84 8.22
C LYS A 283 5.68 -36.06 6.96
N GLU A 284 6.05 -36.78 5.90
CA GLU A 284 6.14 -36.22 4.55
C GLU A 284 4.76 -35.69 4.07
N PRO A 285 4.73 -34.62 3.24
CA PRO A 285 5.86 -33.89 2.67
C PRO A 285 6.47 -32.83 3.62
N TYR A 286 5.91 -32.63 4.81
CA TYR A 286 6.30 -31.52 5.68
C TYR A 286 7.72 -31.67 6.24
N HIS A 287 8.16 -32.90 6.45
CA HIS A 287 9.52 -33.20 6.86
C HIS A 287 10.56 -32.69 5.85
N SER A 288 10.48 -33.14 4.60
CA SER A 288 11.40 -32.71 3.53
C SER A 288 11.29 -31.21 3.19
N MET A 289 10.10 -30.62 3.31
CA MET A 289 9.91 -29.17 3.23
C MET A 289 10.66 -28.42 4.34
N LEU A 290 10.64 -28.92 5.58
CA LEU A 290 11.37 -28.31 6.69
C LEU A 290 12.88 -28.46 6.54
N VAL A 291 13.37 -29.59 6.02
CA VAL A 291 14.80 -29.73 5.65
C VAL A 291 15.19 -28.64 4.65
N SER A 292 14.38 -28.44 3.62
CA SER A 292 14.61 -27.42 2.58
C SER A 292 14.56 -26.00 3.15
N LEU A 293 13.67 -25.74 4.12
CA LEU A 293 13.55 -24.44 4.76
C LEU A 293 14.74 -24.14 5.68
N LEU A 294 15.23 -25.16 6.40
CA LEU A 294 16.30 -25.01 7.38
C LEU A 294 17.66 -24.67 6.75
N GLN A 295 17.82 -24.91 5.45
CA GLN A 295 18.97 -24.44 4.66
C GLN A 295 19.17 -22.91 4.72
N TYR A 296 18.11 -22.16 5.04
CA TYR A 296 18.12 -20.71 5.18
C TYR A 296 18.29 -20.25 6.64
N HIS A 297 18.63 -21.14 7.57
CA HIS A 297 18.90 -20.79 8.97
C HIS A 297 20.38 -20.50 9.19
N ASP A 298 20.71 -19.48 9.99
CA ASP A 298 22.11 -19.08 10.28
C ASP A 298 22.94 -20.23 10.87
N LYS A 299 22.30 -21.09 11.67
CA LYS A 299 22.88 -22.29 12.31
C LYS A 299 22.44 -23.60 11.63
N LYS A 300 22.29 -23.62 10.29
CA LYS A 300 21.76 -24.79 9.57
C LYS A 300 22.54 -26.08 9.83
N ASP A 301 23.88 -26.02 9.85
CA ASP A 301 24.72 -27.20 9.97
C ASP A 301 24.53 -27.86 11.33
N GLN A 302 24.48 -27.05 12.40
CA GLN A 302 24.15 -27.50 13.74
C GLN A 302 22.77 -28.16 13.78
N LYS A 303 21.75 -27.53 13.20
CA LYS A 303 20.36 -28.03 13.25
C LYS A 303 20.09 -29.23 12.34
N LEU A 304 20.85 -29.43 11.27
CA LEU A 304 20.72 -30.57 10.35
C LEU A 304 21.61 -31.76 10.73
N ASN A 305 22.75 -31.53 11.37
CA ASN A 305 23.67 -32.62 11.75
C ASN A 305 22.99 -33.60 12.71
N GLY A 306 22.95 -34.90 12.37
CA GLY A 306 22.30 -35.93 13.19
C GLY A 306 20.78 -35.75 13.32
N LEU A 307 20.13 -35.01 12.42
CA LEU A 307 18.68 -34.85 12.41
C LEU A 307 18.00 -36.19 12.17
N LYS A 308 17.14 -36.60 13.11
CA LYS A 308 16.29 -37.78 13.00
C LYS A 308 14.91 -37.46 12.42
N HIS A 309 14.26 -36.43 12.94
CA HIS A 309 12.95 -35.96 12.47
C HIS A 309 12.64 -34.55 13.02
N PHE A 310 11.55 -33.95 12.54
CA PHE A 310 11.01 -32.71 13.08
C PHE A 310 9.76 -32.95 13.91
N THR A 311 9.54 -32.14 14.95
CA THR A 311 8.29 -32.09 15.72
C THR A 311 7.82 -30.63 15.85
N VAL A 312 6.60 -30.45 16.35
CA VAL A 312 6.07 -29.13 16.77
C VAL A 312 5.88 -29.15 18.28
N GLY A 313 6.19 -28.06 18.95
CA GLY A 313 6.01 -27.94 20.40
C GLY A 313 5.82 -26.49 20.83
N GLN A 314 5.51 -26.27 22.11
CA GLN A 314 5.52 -24.93 22.70
C GLN A 314 6.96 -24.49 22.96
N HIS A 315 7.25 -23.20 22.74
CA HIS A 315 8.56 -22.64 23.04
C HIS A 315 8.80 -22.66 24.56
N PRO A 316 9.96 -23.13 25.06
CA PRO A 316 10.24 -23.25 26.50
C PRO A 316 10.05 -21.93 27.26
N ASP A 317 10.51 -20.82 26.69
CA ASP A 317 10.43 -19.50 27.32
C ASP A 317 9.15 -18.71 26.96
N HIS A 318 8.34 -19.21 26.02
CA HIS A 318 7.19 -18.49 25.47
C HIS A 318 6.03 -19.47 25.19
N ALA A 319 5.35 -19.89 26.26
CA ALA A 319 4.30 -20.92 26.23
C ALA A 319 3.14 -20.63 25.25
N GLU A 320 2.93 -19.36 24.89
CA GLU A 320 1.91 -18.92 23.92
C GLU A 320 2.30 -19.18 22.45
N THR A 321 3.57 -19.51 22.18
CA THR A 321 4.09 -19.67 20.82
C THR A 321 4.47 -21.12 20.52
N ARG A 322 4.11 -21.58 19.32
CA ARG A 322 4.49 -22.91 18.82
C ARG A 322 5.64 -22.78 17.83
N CYS A 323 6.65 -23.64 17.98
CA CYS A 323 7.84 -23.68 17.15
C CYS A 323 8.08 -25.09 16.59
N PHE A 324 8.94 -25.18 15.57
CA PHE A 324 9.45 -26.45 15.08
C PHE A 324 10.66 -26.85 15.91
N PHE A 325 10.84 -28.14 16.15
CA PHE A 325 12.00 -28.70 16.84
C PHE A 325 12.69 -29.70 15.91
N ALA A 326 14.01 -29.54 15.75
CA ALA A 326 14.88 -30.48 15.08
C ALA A 326 15.34 -31.52 16.10
N VAL A 327 14.77 -32.72 16.06
CA VAL A 327 15.08 -33.81 17.01
C VAL A 327 16.20 -34.67 16.44
N LYS A 328 17.24 -34.89 17.25
CA LYS A 328 18.45 -35.61 16.89
C LYS A 328 18.35 -37.10 17.17
N GLU A 329 19.30 -37.88 16.64
CA GLU A 329 19.39 -39.31 16.93
C GLU A 329 19.68 -39.62 18.40
N ASP A 330 20.46 -38.76 19.08
CA ASP A 330 20.78 -38.86 20.51
C ASP A 330 19.64 -38.43 21.45
N GLY A 331 18.50 -38.02 20.89
CA GLY A 331 17.32 -37.56 21.63
C GLY A 331 17.34 -36.08 22.02
N SER A 332 18.44 -35.36 21.79
CA SER A 332 18.47 -33.90 21.95
C SER A 332 17.58 -33.23 20.90
N SER A 333 17.11 -32.01 21.19
CA SER A 333 16.32 -31.24 20.24
C SER A 333 16.62 -29.75 20.34
N GLU A 334 16.50 -29.07 19.20
CA GLU A 334 16.64 -27.62 19.14
C GLU A 334 15.46 -26.98 18.40
N ASP A 335 14.91 -25.91 18.96
CA ASP A 335 13.83 -25.17 18.32
C ASP A 335 14.33 -24.32 17.15
N PHE A 336 13.46 -24.02 16.19
CA PHE A 336 13.70 -22.99 15.21
C PHE A 336 12.41 -22.33 14.73
N SER A 337 12.54 -21.05 14.37
CA SER A 337 11.46 -20.26 13.79
C SER A 337 11.44 -20.40 12.27
N SER A 338 10.36 -20.98 11.75
CA SER A 338 10.10 -21.00 10.30
C SER A 338 10.01 -19.59 9.72
N LEU A 339 9.46 -18.62 10.47
CA LEU A 339 9.37 -17.23 10.02
C LEU A 339 10.75 -16.59 9.83
N LYS A 340 11.72 -16.90 10.70
CA LYS A 340 13.10 -16.42 10.55
C LYS A 340 13.76 -17.04 9.31
N CYS A 341 13.60 -18.34 9.10
CA CYS A 341 14.12 -19.02 7.90
C CYS A 341 13.48 -18.46 6.62
N ILE A 342 12.16 -18.21 6.63
CA ILE A 342 11.46 -17.61 5.49
C ILE A 342 11.96 -16.18 5.22
N LYS A 343 12.27 -15.39 6.26
CA LYS A 343 12.84 -14.04 6.08
C LYS A 343 14.22 -14.09 5.42
N ASN A 344 15.04 -15.07 5.80
CA ASN A 344 16.35 -15.29 5.18
C ASN A 344 16.20 -15.78 3.72
N LEU A 345 15.22 -16.64 3.43
CA LEU A 345 14.84 -17.02 2.06
C LEU A 345 14.37 -15.81 1.24
N GLU A 346 13.52 -14.95 1.81
CA GLU A 346 13.03 -13.72 1.17
C GLU A 346 14.21 -12.81 0.79
N THR A 347 15.18 -12.67 1.70
CA THR A 347 16.43 -11.93 1.47
C THR A 347 17.28 -12.56 0.37
N SER A 348 17.44 -13.89 0.34
CA SER A 348 18.26 -14.56 -0.68
C SER A 348 17.65 -14.50 -2.08
N LEU A 349 16.32 -14.39 -2.17
CA LEU A 349 15.58 -14.21 -3.42
C LEU A 349 15.51 -12.74 -3.89
N GLY A 350 15.99 -11.80 -3.07
CA GLY A 350 15.92 -10.36 -3.35
C GLY A 350 14.48 -9.83 -3.41
N LEU A 351 13.62 -10.30 -2.50
CA LEU A 351 12.21 -9.93 -2.37
C LEU A 351 11.95 -8.90 -1.26
#